data_AF-A0A839RTC5-F1
#
_entry.id   AF-A0A839RTC5-F1
#
_cell.length_a   1.000
_cell.length_b   1.000
_cell.length_c   1.000
_cell.angle_alpha   90.00
_cell.angle_beta   90.00
_cell.angle_gamma   90.00
#
_symmetry.space_group_name_H-M   'P 1'
#
loop_
_entity.id
_entity.type
_entity.pdbx_description
1 polymer ?
#
loop_
_entity_poly.entity_id
_entity_poly.type
_entity_poly.pdbx_seq_one_letter_code
_entity_poly.pdbx_strand_id
1 'polypeptide(L)'
;MRTSFVRRTALVSAAVLTALLPGTAIGVAEPAALGSTLPPELTAALERDLGISAEEFLERSDLAQKLAEFAAGLRAEFPGEFGGAWMEGSTPTIAVTTESLAERVEDEGFAAMNVARSESELHRDATALTDWIDTLAEPFRSLFRGMMVDLMRNSVVVGVSDTGNGSLTDLFDLPALLQDVGILFTPANDIIPGESTEEVPLGRSGPTAPRHHQAMGGDAFLAGQPGNQLRCSLGFNGTGPDNTAVNITAGHCNPDGPETARVPATFLGGPLDGQQFGSFTETTMDGADYGIVTISDEYADLFRTAGVRGGNDVHVTGTADPVVGMPVCKSGLTTGFTCGVVTSTNLRIDVGSRTLDNAFTSDICALQGDSGGAIISGTRAVGVSSASDVGDFTSCADAVRETGFFGESPQLYATPINDILANLPGVQLNVS
;
A
#
# COMPACT_ATOMS: atom_id res chain seq x y z
N MET A 1 -38.10 23.31 63.43
CA MET A 1 -39.52 22.85 63.45
C MET A 1 -40.08 22.97 62.05
N ARG A 2 -40.67 21.88 61.57
CA ARG A 2 -41.43 21.76 60.31
C ARG A 2 -42.55 22.81 60.25
N THR A 3 -42.88 23.32 59.07
CA THR A 3 -44.07 22.89 58.30
C THR A 3 -44.24 23.68 57.00
N SER A 4 -44.54 22.92 55.96
CA SER A 4 -45.04 23.29 54.63
C SER A 4 -46.48 23.79 54.69
N PHE A 5 -46.85 24.80 53.87
CA PHE A 5 -48.22 24.93 53.37
C PHE A 5 -48.29 25.47 51.93
N VAL A 6 -49.00 24.66 51.14
CA VAL A 6 -49.47 24.76 49.75
C VAL A 6 -50.05 26.13 49.38
N ARG A 7 -49.73 26.65 48.19
CA ARG A 7 -50.47 27.74 47.52
C ARG A 7 -51.21 27.22 46.29
N ARG A 8 -52.51 27.48 46.29
CA ARG A 8 -53.47 27.23 45.20
C ARG A 8 -53.29 28.25 44.06
N THR A 9 -53.55 27.74 42.88
CA THR A 9 -53.65 28.34 41.56
C THR A 9 -54.65 29.50 41.47
N ALA A 10 -54.27 30.55 40.73
CA ALA A 10 -55.19 31.47 40.07
C ALA A 10 -54.74 31.63 38.61
N LEU A 11 -55.56 31.12 37.69
CA LEU A 11 -55.40 31.24 36.24
C LEU A 11 -55.89 32.63 35.81
N VAL A 12 -55.03 33.39 35.13
CA VAL A 12 -55.42 34.59 34.37
C VAL A 12 -55.21 34.26 32.90
N SER A 13 -56.30 34.09 32.17
CA SER A 13 -56.32 33.89 30.73
C SER A 13 -56.12 35.23 30.02
N ALA A 14 -54.97 35.41 29.38
CA ALA A 14 -54.73 36.49 28.42
C ALA A 14 -54.85 35.91 27.00
N ALA A 15 -55.89 36.34 26.28
CA ALA A 15 -56.06 36.04 24.86
C ALA A 15 -55.08 36.91 24.04
N VAL A 16 -54.11 36.28 23.39
CA VAL A 16 -53.22 36.94 22.43
C VAL A 16 -53.69 36.58 21.02
N LEU A 17 -54.07 37.60 20.26
CA LEU A 17 -54.41 37.54 18.84
C LEU A 17 -53.11 37.33 18.05
N THR A 18 -52.88 36.12 17.52
CA THR A 18 -51.76 35.82 16.62
C THR A 18 -52.14 36.16 15.18
N ALA A 19 -51.55 37.23 14.65
CA ALA A 19 -51.56 37.52 13.23
C ALA A 19 -50.66 36.49 12.50
N LEU A 20 -51.23 35.72 11.57
CA LEU A 20 -50.48 34.86 10.67
C LEU A 20 -49.76 35.72 9.62
N LEU A 21 -48.45 35.88 9.80
CA LEU A 21 -47.52 36.24 8.74
C LEU A 21 -46.98 34.94 8.11
N PRO A 22 -46.88 34.83 6.77
CA PRO A 22 -46.20 33.70 6.13
C PRO A 22 -44.71 33.80 6.49
N GLY A 23 -44.28 32.93 7.41
CA GLY A 23 -42.87 32.74 7.70
C GLY A 23 -42.20 32.10 6.50
N THR A 24 -41.42 32.88 5.75
CA THR A 24 -40.35 32.32 4.93
C THR A 24 -39.41 31.59 5.88
N ALA A 25 -39.42 30.25 5.83
CA ALA A 25 -38.39 29.46 6.49
C ALA A 25 -37.05 29.89 5.90
N ILE A 26 -36.29 30.68 6.65
CA ILE A 26 -34.86 30.82 6.41
C ILE A 26 -34.30 29.47 6.83
N GLY A 27 -34.19 28.56 5.86
CA GLY A 27 -33.34 27.39 6.02
C GLY A 27 -31.95 27.94 6.30
N VAL A 28 -31.54 27.90 7.57
CA VAL A 28 -30.13 27.98 7.89
C VAL A 28 -29.57 26.74 7.23
N ALA A 29 -28.92 26.92 6.07
CA ALA A 29 -28.14 25.87 5.48
C ALA A 29 -27.16 25.43 6.57
N GLU A 30 -27.35 24.21 7.06
CA GLU A 30 -26.31 23.51 7.79
C GLU A 30 -25.05 23.67 6.93
N PRO A 31 -23.92 24.16 7.49
CA PRO A 31 -22.71 24.26 6.70
C PRO A 31 -22.48 22.86 6.12
N ALA A 32 -22.49 22.76 4.79
CA ALA A 32 -22.08 21.54 4.13
C ALA A 32 -20.72 21.20 4.76
N ALA A 33 -20.65 20.07 5.47
CA ALA A 33 -19.39 19.58 5.96
C ALA A 33 -18.47 19.59 4.73
N LEU A 34 -17.39 20.36 4.78
CA LEU A 34 -16.28 20.22 3.87
C LEU A 34 -15.57 18.91 4.24
N GLY A 35 -16.31 17.79 4.15
CA GLY A 35 -15.80 16.46 4.23
C GLY A 35 -15.23 16.16 2.86
N SER A 36 -13.92 15.96 2.80
CA SER A 36 -13.20 15.43 1.66
C SER A 36 -13.89 14.17 1.13
N THR A 37 -14.75 14.33 0.13
CA THR A 37 -15.46 13.21 -0.46
C THR A 37 -14.48 12.45 -1.35
N LEU A 38 -13.79 11.48 -0.75
CA LEU A 38 -13.12 10.43 -1.51
C LEU A 38 -14.13 9.83 -2.51
N PRO A 39 -13.66 9.32 -3.65
CA PRO A 39 -14.55 8.76 -4.65
C PRO A 39 -15.43 7.64 -4.10
N PRO A 40 -16.66 7.47 -4.62
CA PRO A 40 -17.60 6.46 -4.13
C PRO A 40 -17.03 5.04 -4.15
N GLU A 41 -16.26 4.70 -5.18
CA GLU A 41 -15.64 3.39 -5.34
C GLU A 41 -14.55 3.13 -4.32
N LEU A 42 -13.74 4.16 -3.98
CA LEU A 42 -12.77 4.07 -2.90
C LEU A 42 -13.49 3.95 -1.55
N THR A 43 -14.53 4.76 -1.32
CA THR A 43 -15.32 4.70 -0.09
C THR A 43 -15.98 3.33 0.10
N ALA A 44 -16.52 2.74 -0.97
CA ALA A 44 -17.10 1.41 -0.95
C ALA A 44 -16.04 0.32 -0.68
N ALA A 45 -14.82 0.47 -1.21
CA ALA A 45 -13.71 -0.44 -0.93
C ALA A 45 -13.26 -0.36 0.54
N LEU A 46 -13.18 0.85 1.11
CA LEU A 46 -12.86 1.06 2.53
C LEU A 46 -13.87 0.36 3.45
N GLU A 47 -15.17 0.53 3.18
CA GLU A 47 -16.23 -0.13 3.95
C GLU A 47 -16.20 -1.66 3.77
N ARG A 48 -15.98 -2.13 2.52
CA ARG A 48 -15.95 -3.56 2.19
C ARG A 48 -14.78 -4.30 2.83
N ASP A 49 -13.58 -3.74 2.73
CA ASP A 49 -12.35 -4.47 3.04
C ASP A 49 -11.85 -4.20 4.46
N LEU A 50 -11.98 -2.96 4.93
CA LEU A 50 -11.46 -2.52 6.24
C LEU A 50 -12.55 -2.25 7.26
N GLY A 51 -13.81 -2.07 6.83
CA GLY A 51 -14.91 -1.68 7.71
C GLY A 51 -14.76 -0.27 8.30
N ILE A 52 -13.99 0.61 7.64
CA ILE A 52 -13.72 1.98 8.11
C ILE A 52 -14.38 3.03 7.22
N SER A 53 -14.62 4.20 7.78
CA SER A 53 -15.15 5.35 7.02
C SER A 53 -14.05 6.06 6.20
N ALA A 54 -14.46 6.86 5.21
CA ALA A 54 -13.55 7.73 4.46
C ALA A 54 -12.83 8.75 5.38
N GLU A 55 -13.52 9.25 6.40
CA GLU A 55 -12.95 10.17 7.40
C GLU A 55 -11.87 9.47 8.23
N GLU A 56 -12.18 8.29 8.77
CA GLU A 56 -11.22 7.49 9.54
C GLU A 56 -10.01 7.10 8.69
N PHE A 57 -10.20 6.74 7.41
CA PHE A 57 -9.10 6.46 6.49
C PHE A 57 -8.15 7.67 6.39
N LEU A 58 -8.69 8.86 6.11
CA LEU A 58 -7.88 10.08 6.00
C LEU A 58 -7.16 10.45 7.30
N GLU A 59 -7.85 10.36 8.43
CA GLU A 59 -7.26 10.63 9.74
C GLU A 59 -6.11 9.67 10.07
N ARG A 60 -6.32 8.36 9.87
CA ARG A 60 -5.30 7.33 10.10
C ARG A 60 -4.13 7.46 9.14
N SER A 61 -4.39 7.80 7.87
CA SER A 61 -3.35 8.09 6.88
C SER A 61 -2.49 9.29 7.29
N ASP A 62 -3.11 10.40 7.70
CA ASP A 62 -2.37 11.59 8.17
C ASP A 62 -1.58 11.30 9.46
N LEU A 63 -2.16 10.53 10.38
CA LEU A 63 -1.49 10.15 11.62
C LEU A 63 -0.28 9.24 11.38
N ALA A 64 -0.40 8.29 10.46
CA ALA A 64 0.71 7.43 10.05
C ALA A 64 1.87 8.24 9.45
N GLN A 65 1.58 9.30 8.69
CA GLN A 65 2.65 10.14 8.13
C GLN A 65 3.34 11.01 9.19
N LYS A 66 2.60 11.56 10.15
CA LYS A 66 3.20 12.24 11.31
C LYS A 66 4.10 11.30 12.12
N LEU A 67 3.63 10.06 12.31
CA LEU A 67 4.40 9.01 12.96
C LEU A 67 5.69 8.70 12.17
N ALA A 68 5.61 8.54 10.85
CA ALA A 68 6.76 8.28 9.99
C ALA A 68 7.82 9.39 10.08
N GLU A 69 7.40 10.65 9.98
CA GLU A 69 8.28 11.82 10.07
C GLU A 69 9.01 11.88 11.42
N PHE A 70 8.27 11.73 12.53
CA PHE A 70 8.85 11.76 13.86
C PHE A 70 9.78 10.56 14.11
N ALA A 71 9.35 9.36 13.70
CA ALA A 71 10.14 8.13 13.77
C ALA A 71 11.45 8.24 12.98
N ALA A 72 11.43 8.85 11.79
CA ALA A 72 12.64 9.09 11.00
C ALA A 72 13.65 9.98 11.76
N GLY A 73 13.16 11.01 12.46
CA GLY A 73 13.99 11.85 13.33
C GLY A 73 14.63 11.05 14.47
N LEU A 74 13.84 10.24 15.18
CA LEU A 74 14.34 9.41 16.28
C LEU A 74 15.33 8.34 15.80
N ARG A 75 15.06 7.70 14.67
CA ARG A 75 15.95 6.72 14.03
C ARG A 75 17.31 7.32 13.70
N ALA A 76 17.33 8.57 13.22
CA ALA A 76 18.57 9.26 12.89
C ALA A 76 19.35 9.74 14.13
N GLU A 77 18.64 10.25 15.15
CA GLU A 77 19.25 10.84 16.34
C GLU A 77 19.67 9.77 17.39
N PHE A 78 18.88 8.70 17.54
CA PHE A 78 19.07 7.64 18.53
C PHE A 78 19.00 6.22 17.92
N PRO A 79 19.87 5.87 16.96
CA PRO A 79 19.80 4.58 16.27
C PRO A 79 19.96 3.35 17.17
N GLY A 80 20.61 3.49 18.33
CA GLY A 80 20.75 2.43 19.33
C GLY A 80 19.61 2.34 20.35
N GLU A 81 18.66 3.28 20.31
CA GLU A 81 17.54 3.33 21.26
C GLU A 81 16.18 3.25 20.57
N PHE A 82 16.08 3.69 19.32
CA PHE A 82 14.87 3.56 18.51
C PHE A 82 14.62 2.09 18.14
N GLY A 83 13.45 1.57 18.51
CA GLY A 83 13.05 0.16 18.36
C GLY A 83 12.09 -0.12 17.20
N GLY A 84 11.48 0.91 16.62
CA GLY A 84 10.51 0.78 15.52
C GLY A 84 9.31 1.70 15.68
N ALA A 85 8.47 1.79 14.66
CA ALA A 85 7.21 2.55 14.70
C ALA A 85 6.12 1.85 13.89
N TRP A 86 4.90 1.82 14.41
CA TRP A 86 3.73 1.22 13.76
C TRP A 86 2.41 1.84 14.24
N MET A 87 1.34 1.53 13.54
CA MET A 87 -0.03 1.89 13.87
C MET A 87 -0.78 0.65 14.39
N GLU A 88 -1.48 0.78 15.50
CA GLU A 88 -2.50 -0.18 15.97
C GLU A 88 -3.87 0.49 15.90
N GLY A 89 -4.56 0.29 14.78
CA GLY A 89 -5.79 1.03 14.46
C GLY A 89 -5.49 2.53 14.34
N SER A 90 -5.98 3.32 15.30
CA SER A 90 -5.72 4.76 15.40
C SER A 90 -4.68 5.11 16.48
N THR A 91 -3.97 4.12 17.03
CA THR A 91 -2.93 4.31 18.04
C THR A 91 -1.56 4.27 17.37
N PRO A 92 -0.86 5.41 17.24
CA PRO A 92 0.51 5.43 16.74
C PRO A 92 1.48 5.07 17.88
N THR A 93 2.28 4.03 17.67
CA THR A 93 3.19 3.48 18.67
C THR A 93 4.64 3.56 18.18
N ILE A 94 5.55 3.93 19.08
CA ILE A 94 7.00 3.92 18.86
C ILE A 94 7.63 3.01 19.90
N ALA A 95 8.36 2.00 19.42
CA ALA A 95 9.19 1.17 20.27
C ALA A 95 10.51 1.87 20.59
N VAL A 96 10.97 1.73 21.83
CA VAL A 96 12.23 2.31 22.32
C VAL A 96 12.88 1.37 23.33
N THR A 97 14.21 1.44 23.49
CA THR A 97 14.95 0.60 24.46
C THR A 97 15.25 1.30 25.79
N THR A 98 14.96 2.60 25.89
CA THR A 98 15.25 3.42 27.08
C THR A 98 14.03 4.21 27.54
N GLU A 99 13.90 4.35 28.87
CA GLU A 99 12.82 5.12 29.48
C GLU A 99 12.88 6.61 29.12
N SER A 100 14.10 7.17 29.00
CA SER A 100 14.26 8.57 28.61
C SER A 100 13.76 8.88 27.20
N LEU A 101 13.88 7.93 26.27
CA LEU A 101 13.33 8.09 24.93
C LEU A 101 11.82 7.84 24.92
N ALA A 102 11.32 6.94 25.78
CA ALA A 102 9.89 6.72 25.98
C ALA A 102 9.18 8.00 26.44
N GLU A 103 9.74 8.69 27.45
CA GLU A 103 9.20 9.98 27.92
C GLU A 103 9.12 11.02 26.79
N ARG A 104 10.16 11.12 25.93
CA ARG A 104 10.17 12.02 24.77
C ARG A 104 9.11 11.66 23.72
N VAL A 105 8.86 10.36 23.51
CA VAL A 105 7.82 9.86 22.60
C VAL A 105 6.43 10.24 23.13
N GLU A 106 6.19 10.04 24.43
CA GLU A 106 4.91 10.36 25.08
C GLU A 106 4.65 11.87 25.12
N ASP A 107 5.68 12.69 25.33
CA ASP A 107 5.58 14.16 25.29
C ASP A 107 5.13 14.69 23.91
N GLU A 108 5.46 13.98 22.83
CA GLU A 108 4.99 14.30 21.47
C GLU A 108 3.57 13.74 21.18
N GLY A 109 3.00 12.97 22.13
CA GLY A 109 1.64 12.42 22.03
C GLY A 109 1.55 11.06 21.33
N PHE A 110 2.68 10.37 21.17
CA PHE A 110 2.72 8.99 20.65
C PHE A 110 2.73 7.98 21.81
N ALA A 111 2.22 6.77 21.57
CA ALA A 111 2.37 5.69 22.54
C ALA A 111 3.81 5.17 22.53
N ALA A 112 4.44 5.03 23.69
CA ALA A 112 5.76 4.43 23.81
C ALA A 112 5.65 2.94 24.20
N MET A 113 6.46 2.09 23.58
CA MET A 113 6.60 0.69 23.96
C MET A 113 8.05 0.36 24.26
N ASN A 114 8.32 -0.09 25.48
CA ASN A 114 9.67 -0.55 25.85
C ASN A 114 9.95 -1.91 25.21
N VAL A 115 11.06 -1.99 24.46
CA VAL A 115 11.53 -3.20 23.77
C VAL A 115 12.98 -3.51 24.14
N ALA A 116 13.39 -4.76 23.94
CA ALA A 116 14.72 -5.20 24.32
C ALA A 116 15.80 -4.77 23.31
N ARG A 117 15.42 -4.64 22.03
CA ARG A 117 16.34 -4.45 20.90
C ARG A 117 15.98 -3.21 20.11
N SER A 118 16.98 -2.47 19.68
CA SER A 118 16.80 -1.38 18.72
C SER A 118 16.52 -1.93 17.32
N GLU A 119 15.86 -1.12 16.49
CA GLU A 119 15.61 -1.42 15.08
C GLU A 119 16.94 -1.65 14.33
N SER A 120 17.99 -0.88 14.66
CA SER A 120 19.31 -1.05 14.04
C SER A 120 19.98 -2.38 14.40
N GLU A 121 19.73 -2.92 15.59
CA GLU A 121 20.17 -4.26 15.97
C GLU A 121 19.40 -5.34 15.21
N LEU A 122 18.09 -5.19 15.05
CA LEU A 122 17.28 -6.14 14.28
C LEU A 122 17.72 -6.20 12.81
N HIS A 123 17.96 -5.04 12.18
CA HIS A 123 18.43 -5.01 10.78
C HIS A 123 19.85 -5.58 10.63
N ARG A 124 20.72 -5.36 11.62
CA ARG A 124 22.07 -5.96 11.61
C ARG A 124 22.01 -7.48 11.67
N ASP A 125 21.15 -8.02 12.53
CA ASP A 125 20.93 -9.45 12.65
C ASP A 125 20.32 -10.04 11.38
N ALA A 126 19.34 -9.35 10.80
CA ALA A 126 18.74 -9.75 9.53
C ALA A 126 19.80 -9.82 8.42
N THR A 127 20.65 -8.80 8.30
CA THR A 127 21.75 -8.77 7.33
C THR A 127 22.72 -9.93 7.55
N ALA A 128 23.17 -10.15 8.78
CA ALA A 128 24.11 -11.22 9.09
C ALA A 128 23.49 -12.61 8.84
N LEU A 129 22.18 -12.75 9.00
CA LEU A 129 21.47 -13.97 8.65
C LEU A 129 21.36 -14.17 7.14
N THR A 130 21.09 -13.13 6.37
CA THR A 130 21.11 -13.16 4.90
C THR A 130 22.50 -13.57 4.40
N ASP A 131 23.56 -12.95 4.91
CA ASP A 131 24.94 -13.29 4.55
C ASP A 131 25.24 -14.76 4.84
N TRP A 132 24.72 -15.31 5.94
CA TRP A 132 24.87 -16.73 6.27
C TRP A 132 24.07 -17.63 5.31
N ILE A 133 22.79 -17.32 5.03
CA ILE A 133 21.96 -18.04 4.05
C ILE A 133 22.67 -18.07 2.71
N ASP A 134 23.33 -16.98 2.32
CA ASP A 134 24.04 -16.87 1.05
C ASP A 134 25.22 -17.84 0.91
N THR A 135 25.78 -18.32 2.03
CA THR A 135 26.85 -19.34 2.04
C THR A 135 26.35 -20.77 1.88
N LEU A 136 25.04 -21.00 2.00
CA LEU A 136 24.46 -22.34 1.91
C LEU A 136 24.48 -22.85 0.47
N ALA A 137 24.79 -24.14 0.31
CA ALA A 137 24.69 -24.80 -0.99
C ALA A 137 23.23 -25.17 -1.32
N GLU A 138 22.89 -25.24 -2.61
CA GLU A 138 21.63 -25.86 -3.02
C GLU A 138 21.56 -27.35 -2.61
N PRO A 139 20.39 -27.87 -2.21
CA PRO A 139 19.06 -27.23 -2.21
C PRO A 139 18.72 -26.47 -0.92
N PHE A 140 19.67 -26.29 0.01
CA PHE A 140 19.37 -25.73 1.34
C PHE A 140 19.09 -24.24 1.29
N ARG A 141 19.81 -23.50 0.43
CA ARG A 141 19.59 -22.07 0.22
C ARG A 141 18.16 -21.78 -0.24
N SER A 142 17.65 -22.55 -1.21
CA SER A 142 16.29 -22.39 -1.75
C SER A 142 15.15 -22.77 -0.79
N LEU A 143 15.45 -23.28 0.41
CA LEU A 143 14.44 -23.46 1.46
C LEU A 143 14.01 -22.13 2.05
N PHE A 144 14.91 -21.15 2.15
CA PHE A 144 14.63 -19.83 2.68
C PHE A 144 13.88 -19.01 1.62
N ARG A 145 12.74 -18.43 2.00
CA ARG A 145 11.82 -17.73 1.10
C ARG A 145 11.83 -16.22 1.26
N GLY A 146 12.27 -15.75 2.42
CA GLY A 146 12.32 -14.32 2.72
C GLY A 146 12.61 -14.07 4.19
N MET A 147 12.84 -12.80 4.50
CA MET A 147 13.14 -12.35 5.85
C MET A 147 12.52 -11.00 6.11
N MET A 148 11.95 -10.83 7.30
CA MET A 148 11.39 -9.57 7.74
C MET A 148 11.86 -9.19 9.15
N VAL A 149 11.93 -7.89 9.40
CA VAL A 149 12.04 -7.35 10.76
C VAL A 149 10.62 -7.11 11.29
N ASP A 150 10.22 -7.88 12.29
CA ASP A 150 8.93 -7.70 12.99
C ASP A 150 9.13 -6.73 14.15
N LEU A 151 8.80 -5.46 13.90
CA LEU A 151 8.93 -4.38 14.88
C LEU A 151 7.99 -4.57 16.08
N MET A 152 6.80 -5.13 15.87
CA MET A 152 5.80 -5.33 16.92
C MET A 152 6.22 -6.42 17.90
N ARG A 153 6.84 -7.49 17.40
CA ARG A 153 7.40 -8.58 18.23
C ARG A 153 8.86 -8.34 18.65
N ASN A 154 9.48 -7.28 18.15
CA ASN A 154 10.89 -6.93 18.36
C ASN A 154 11.84 -8.09 18.00
N SER A 155 11.61 -8.71 16.84
CA SER A 155 12.32 -9.92 16.40
C SER A 155 12.57 -9.94 14.88
N VAL A 156 13.57 -10.68 14.44
CA VAL A 156 13.73 -11.03 13.01
C VAL A 156 12.94 -12.30 12.74
N VAL A 157 12.15 -12.32 11.66
CA VAL A 157 11.38 -13.49 11.24
C VAL A 157 11.88 -13.98 9.89
N VAL A 158 12.10 -15.29 9.79
CA VAL A 158 12.54 -15.94 8.54
C VAL A 158 11.48 -16.92 8.06
N GLY A 159 11.07 -16.76 6.79
CA GLY A 159 10.18 -17.67 6.09
C GLY A 159 10.96 -18.82 5.49
N VAL A 160 10.57 -20.05 5.82
CA VAL A 160 11.26 -21.24 5.32
C VAL A 160 10.26 -22.30 4.86
N SER A 161 10.56 -22.93 3.73
CA SER A 161 9.76 -23.99 3.14
C SER A 161 9.69 -25.21 4.07
N ASP A 162 8.47 -25.70 4.32
CA ASP A 162 8.27 -26.95 5.03
C ASP A 162 8.78 -28.15 4.20
N THR A 163 9.83 -28.81 4.68
CA THR A 163 10.40 -30.00 4.00
C THR A 163 9.75 -31.31 4.44
N GLY A 164 8.80 -31.27 5.39
CA GLY A 164 8.15 -32.45 5.98
C GLY A 164 9.08 -33.36 6.79
N ASN A 165 10.36 -33.02 6.94
CA ASN A 165 11.43 -33.91 7.45
C ASN A 165 12.15 -33.37 8.70
N GLY A 166 11.43 -32.75 9.63
CA GLY A 166 11.96 -32.31 10.93
C GLY A 166 12.15 -30.80 11.04
N SER A 167 12.45 -30.33 12.27
CA SER A 167 12.65 -28.90 12.55
C SER A 167 13.89 -28.38 11.82
N LEU A 168 13.89 -27.13 11.37
CA LEU A 168 15.09 -26.50 10.80
C LEU A 168 16.29 -26.52 11.75
N THR A 169 16.03 -26.50 13.05
CA THR A 169 17.04 -26.68 14.10
C THR A 169 17.71 -28.05 14.06
N ASP A 170 17.07 -29.06 13.46
CA ASP A 170 17.63 -30.41 13.29
C ASP A 170 18.42 -30.53 11.97
N LEU A 171 18.13 -29.68 10.99
CA LEU A 171 18.77 -29.66 9.67
C LEU A 171 19.99 -28.73 9.59
N PHE A 172 20.05 -27.71 10.44
CA PHE A 172 21.09 -26.69 10.44
C PHE A 172 21.70 -26.51 11.84
N ASP A 173 23.03 -26.43 11.90
CA ASP A 173 23.74 -25.97 13.10
C ASP A 173 23.60 -24.44 13.16
N LEU A 174 22.43 -23.98 13.63
CA LEU A 174 22.03 -22.59 13.60
C LEU A 174 23.09 -21.75 14.35
N PRO A 175 23.65 -20.69 13.74
CA PRO A 175 24.57 -19.79 14.44
C PRO A 175 23.95 -19.31 15.75
N ALA A 176 24.76 -19.01 16.77
CA ALA A 176 24.26 -18.43 18.04
C ALA A 176 23.42 -17.15 17.82
N LEU A 177 23.63 -16.47 16.69
CA LEU A 177 22.82 -15.35 16.18
C LEU A 177 21.32 -15.69 16.03
N LEU A 178 20.96 -16.96 15.85
CA LEU A 178 19.59 -17.40 15.60
C LEU A 178 18.79 -17.77 16.87
N GLN A 179 19.37 -17.63 18.07
CA GLN A 179 18.65 -17.97 19.30
C GLN A 179 17.45 -17.05 19.61
N ASP A 180 17.46 -15.83 19.06
CA ASP A 180 16.40 -14.83 19.24
C ASP A 180 15.61 -14.55 17.93
N VAL A 181 15.70 -15.45 16.94
CA VAL A 181 15.03 -15.32 15.64
C VAL A 181 13.73 -16.13 15.64
N GLY A 182 12.63 -15.48 15.26
CA GLY A 182 11.36 -16.14 15.00
C GLY A 182 11.45 -16.93 13.70
N ILE A 183 11.13 -18.22 13.73
CA ILE A 183 11.06 -19.04 12.52
C ILE A 183 9.59 -19.22 12.15
N LEU A 184 9.22 -18.75 10.96
CA LEU A 184 7.92 -19.02 10.36
C LEU A 184 8.09 -20.10 9.29
N PHE A 185 7.45 -21.25 9.53
CA PHE A 185 7.36 -22.30 8.53
C PHE A 185 6.22 -21.97 7.58
N THR A 186 6.54 -21.80 6.31
CA THR A 186 5.56 -21.65 5.23
C THR A 186 5.44 -23.00 4.53
N PRO A 187 4.23 -23.55 4.37
CA PRO A 187 4.04 -24.83 3.69
C PRO A 187 4.69 -24.80 2.29
N ALA A 188 5.35 -25.89 1.88
CA ALA A 188 6.04 -25.96 0.57
C ALA A 188 5.15 -25.73 -0.66
N ASN A 189 3.83 -25.74 -0.48
CA ASN A 189 2.84 -25.56 -1.54
C ASN A 189 2.13 -24.19 -1.51
N ASP A 190 2.44 -23.31 -0.56
CA ASP A 190 1.79 -22.01 -0.50
C ASP A 190 2.59 -20.99 -1.30
N ILE A 191 2.08 -20.81 -2.51
CA ILE A 191 2.15 -19.63 -3.37
C ILE A 191 3.41 -18.79 -3.16
N ILE A 192 4.51 -19.25 -3.76
CA ILE A 192 5.58 -18.34 -4.16
C ILE A 192 4.89 -17.19 -4.90
N PRO A 193 5.12 -15.91 -4.54
CA PRO A 193 4.65 -14.79 -5.34
C PRO A 193 5.17 -14.99 -6.77
N GLY A 194 4.31 -15.56 -7.60
CA GLY A 194 4.67 -16.09 -8.90
C GLY A 194 4.45 -15.03 -9.95
N GLU A 195 5.38 -14.91 -10.89
CA GLU A 195 5.04 -14.36 -12.20
C GLU A 195 4.21 -15.45 -12.90
N SER A 196 2.89 -15.27 -12.96
CA SER A 196 2.07 -16.19 -13.73
C SER A 196 2.21 -15.89 -15.22
N THR A 197 2.76 -16.86 -15.94
CA THR A 197 3.08 -16.78 -17.37
C THR A 197 1.90 -17.15 -18.28
N GLU A 198 0.69 -17.34 -17.73
CA GLU A 198 -0.48 -17.67 -18.57
C GLU A 198 -1.12 -16.40 -19.14
N GLU A 199 -1.11 -16.31 -20.47
CA GLU A 199 -1.89 -15.35 -21.24
C GLU A 199 -3.39 -15.55 -20.97
N VAL A 200 -3.99 -14.71 -20.12
CA VAL A 200 -5.45 -14.70 -19.99
C VAL A 200 -6.07 -14.24 -21.32
N PRO A 201 -6.98 -15.04 -21.92
CA PRO A 201 -7.63 -14.69 -23.18
C PRO A 201 -8.22 -13.29 -23.15
N LEU A 202 -8.34 -12.64 -24.32
CA LEU A 202 -9.05 -11.36 -24.52
C LEU A 202 -10.55 -11.49 -24.17
N GLY A 203 -10.86 -11.60 -22.87
CA GLY A 203 -12.18 -11.62 -22.29
C GLY A 203 -12.75 -10.21 -22.28
N ARG A 204 -13.88 -10.05 -22.96
CA ARG A 204 -14.60 -8.79 -23.14
C ARG A 204 -15.00 -8.14 -21.82
N SER A 205 -14.66 -6.85 -21.72
CA SER A 205 -15.49 -5.77 -21.18
C SER A 205 -16.10 -5.99 -19.79
N GLY A 206 -15.38 -5.54 -18.77
CA GLY A 206 -16.01 -4.98 -17.56
C GLY A 206 -16.89 -3.76 -17.92
N PRO A 207 -17.78 -3.33 -17.01
CA PRO A 207 -18.75 -2.28 -17.29
C PRO A 207 -18.05 -1.03 -17.83
N THR A 208 -18.58 -0.48 -18.94
CA THR A 208 -18.09 0.75 -19.56
C THR A 208 -18.07 1.88 -18.53
N ALA A 209 -16.89 2.20 -18.02
CA ALA A 209 -16.64 3.35 -17.17
C ALA A 209 -17.00 4.65 -17.93
N PRO A 210 -17.42 5.72 -17.22
CA PRO A 210 -17.69 7.01 -17.83
C PRO A 210 -16.47 7.52 -18.63
N ARG A 211 -16.71 8.38 -19.62
CA ARG A 211 -15.67 8.96 -20.49
C ARG A 211 -14.75 9.89 -19.68
N HIS A 212 -13.75 9.33 -19.01
CA HIS A 212 -12.63 10.07 -18.46
C HIS A 212 -11.73 10.51 -19.62
N HIS A 213 -11.47 11.81 -19.71
CA HIS A 213 -10.62 12.40 -20.76
C HIS A 213 -9.13 12.36 -20.39
N GLN A 214 -8.75 11.76 -19.27
CA GLN A 214 -7.37 11.71 -18.79
C GLN A 214 -7.00 10.26 -18.47
N ALA A 215 -5.72 9.94 -18.63
CA ALA A 215 -5.13 8.67 -18.24
C ALA A 215 -4.68 8.76 -16.78
N MET A 216 -5.10 7.82 -15.95
CA MET A 216 -4.92 7.87 -14.49
C MET A 216 -4.30 6.60 -13.94
N GLY A 217 -3.82 6.67 -12.70
CA GLY A 217 -3.42 5.47 -11.97
C GLY A 217 -4.57 4.47 -11.86
N GLY A 218 -4.29 3.20 -12.06
CA GLY A 218 -5.29 2.12 -12.12
C GLY A 218 -5.87 1.89 -13.52
N ASP A 219 -5.61 2.74 -14.51
CA ASP A 219 -6.01 2.50 -15.90
C ASP A 219 -5.21 1.34 -16.48
N ALA A 220 -5.83 0.58 -17.39
CA ALA A 220 -5.21 -0.61 -17.93
C ALA A 220 -4.39 -0.34 -19.20
N PHE A 221 -3.31 -1.10 -19.35
CA PHE A 221 -2.54 -1.14 -20.58
C PHE A 221 -1.99 -2.53 -20.89
N LEU A 222 -1.61 -2.71 -22.15
CA LEU A 222 -0.84 -3.83 -22.67
C LEU A 222 0.60 -3.37 -22.88
N ALA A 223 1.56 -4.12 -22.35
CA ALA A 223 2.98 -3.90 -22.53
C ALA A 223 3.57 -4.98 -23.43
N GLY A 224 4.35 -4.61 -24.44
CA GLY A 224 5.03 -5.57 -25.31
C GLY A 224 4.46 -5.67 -26.72
N GLN A 225 5.18 -6.40 -27.56
CA GLN A 225 4.84 -6.59 -28.96
C GLN A 225 3.67 -7.57 -29.11
N PRO A 226 2.86 -7.48 -30.18
CA PRO A 226 1.81 -8.46 -30.44
C PRO A 226 2.32 -9.90 -30.38
N GLY A 227 1.70 -10.73 -29.52
CA GLY A 227 2.11 -12.12 -29.28
C GLY A 227 3.10 -12.33 -28.13
N ASN A 228 3.53 -11.27 -27.43
CA ASN A 228 4.22 -11.31 -26.14
C ASN A 228 3.81 -10.07 -25.32
N GLN A 229 2.55 -10.05 -24.85
CA GLN A 229 1.98 -8.89 -24.16
C GLN A 229 1.58 -9.21 -22.73
N LEU A 230 1.95 -8.33 -21.81
CA LEU A 230 1.49 -8.36 -20.42
C LEU A 230 0.41 -7.31 -20.21
N ARG A 231 -0.59 -7.66 -19.38
CA ARG A 231 -1.61 -6.72 -18.92
C ARG A 231 -1.16 -6.13 -17.61
N CYS A 232 -1.15 -4.82 -17.54
CA CYS A 232 -0.77 -4.10 -16.34
C CYS A 232 -1.65 -2.88 -16.12
N SER A 233 -1.46 -2.28 -14.96
CA SER A 233 -2.13 -1.07 -14.52
C SER A 233 -1.13 0.09 -14.47
N LEU A 234 -1.56 1.27 -14.93
CA LEU A 234 -0.83 2.51 -14.71
C LEU A 234 -0.68 2.74 -13.21
N GLY A 235 0.49 3.18 -12.76
CA GLY A 235 0.73 3.54 -11.36
C GLY A 235 0.48 5.03 -11.17
N PHE A 236 1.54 5.82 -11.18
CA PHE A 236 1.44 7.27 -11.01
C PHE A 236 1.97 8.02 -12.22
N ASN A 237 1.21 9.02 -12.65
CA ASN A 237 1.72 9.96 -13.63
C ASN A 237 2.75 10.88 -12.98
N GLY A 238 3.76 11.22 -13.78
CA GLY A 238 4.79 12.15 -13.38
C GLY A 238 5.28 12.99 -14.55
N THR A 239 6.24 13.83 -14.22
CA THR A 239 6.98 14.66 -15.15
C THR A 239 8.45 14.35 -14.99
N GLY A 240 9.06 13.83 -16.05
CA GLY A 240 10.50 13.57 -16.14
C GLY A 240 11.31 14.80 -16.57
N PRO A 241 12.61 14.60 -16.84
CA PRO A 241 13.47 15.63 -17.42
C PRO A 241 12.86 16.24 -18.69
N ASP A 242 13.19 17.51 -18.94
CA ASP A 242 12.70 18.29 -20.09
C ASP A 242 11.16 18.40 -20.17
N ASN A 243 10.48 18.29 -19.02
CA ASN A 243 9.02 18.31 -18.93
C ASN A 243 8.36 17.15 -19.68
N THR A 244 9.03 16.02 -19.83
CA THR A 244 8.46 14.83 -20.50
C THR A 244 7.37 14.20 -19.63
N ALA A 245 6.19 13.90 -20.18
CA ALA A 245 5.17 13.17 -19.44
C ALA A 245 5.58 11.69 -19.29
N VAL A 246 5.46 11.16 -18.08
CA VAL A 246 5.81 9.77 -17.76
C VAL A 246 4.71 9.12 -16.93
N ASN A 247 4.64 7.79 -16.97
CA ASN A 247 3.93 6.99 -15.97
C ASN A 247 4.91 6.04 -15.27
N ILE A 248 4.85 6.00 -13.95
CA ILE A 248 5.57 5.06 -13.09
C ILE A 248 4.65 3.86 -12.87
N THR A 249 5.10 2.67 -13.28
CA THR A 249 4.40 1.38 -13.14
C THR A 249 5.39 0.33 -12.63
N ALA A 250 5.04 -0.96 -12.63
CA ALA A 250 5.95 -2.03 -12.22
C ALA A 250 6.96 -2.37 -13.33
N GLY A 251 8.16 -2.83 -12.96
CA GLY A 251 9.22 -3.18 -13.87
C GLY A 251 8.93 -4.47 -14.65
N HIS A 252 8.41 -5.48 -13.96
CA HIS A 252 8.01 -6.76 -14.58
C HIS A 252 6.87 -6.63 -15.60
N CYS A 253 6.21 -5.47 -15.69
CA CYS A 253 5.30 -5.18 -16.78
C CYS A 253 6.02 -5.06 -18.13
N ASN A 254 7.34 -4.94 -18.16
CA ASN A 254 8.14 -5.07 -19.37
C ASN A 254 8.45 -6.57 -19.65
N PRO A 255 7.75 -7.23 -20.59
CA PRO A 255 7.98 -8.65 -20.88
C PRO A 255 9.36 -8.97 -21.46
N ASP A 256 10.08 -7.97 -21.96
CA ASP A 256 11.40 -8.14 -22.58
C ASP A 256 12.55 -7.90 -21.57
N GLY A 257 12.21 -7.65 -20.29
CA GLY A 257 13.15 -7.48 -19.18
C GLY A 257 13.90 -6.15 -19.14
N PRO A 258 14.74 -5.93 -18.11
CA PRO A 258 15.37 -4.64 -17.83
C PRO A 258 16.37 -4.19 -18.89
N GLU A 259 16.94 -5.12 -19.67
CA GLU A 259 17.91 -4.83 -20.73
C GLU A 259 17.25 -4.29 -22.01
N THR A 260 15.93 -4.36 -22.12
CA THR A 260 15.19 -3.98 -23.33
C THR A 260 14.39 -2.70 -23.08
N ALA A 261 14.88 -1.60 -23.65
CA ALA A 261 14.16 -0.33 -23.69
C ALA A 261 13.24 -0.23 -24.92
N ARG A 262 12.36 0.77 -24.91
CA ARG A 262 11.38 1.12 -25.94
C ARG A 262 10.32 0.04 -26.21
N VAL A 263 10.02 -0.76 -25.19
CA VAL A 263 8.93 -1.74 -25.23
C VAL A 263 7.61 -0.98 -25.26
N PRO A 264 6.72 -1.23 -26.24
CA PRO A 264 5.54 -0.40 -26.45
C PRO A 264 4.52 -0.60 -25.33
N ALA A 265 3.83 0.48 -24.95
CA ALA A 265 2.69 0.46 -24.04
C ALA A 265 1.44 0.94 -24.79
N THR A 266 0.42 0.08 -24.84
CA THR A 266 -0.84 0.29 -25.57
C THR A 266 -1.99 0.35 -24.59
N PHE A 267 -2.82 1.38 -24.68
CA PHE A 267 -3.91 1.59 -23.73
C PHE A 267 -4.99 0.50 -23.91
N LEU A 268 -5.52 -0.02 -22.81
CA LEU A 268 -6.55 -1.07 -22.81
C LEU A 268 -7.85 -0.53 -22.19
N GLY A 269 -8.72 0.02 -23.04
CA GLY A 269 -9.96 0.68 -22.62
C GLY A 269 -9.72 2.02 -21.93
N GLY A 270 -10.56 3.04 -22.18
CA GLY A 270 -10.39 4.40 -21.63
C GLY A 270 -10.07 5.44 -22.71
N PRO A 271 -9.37 6.55 -22.40
CA PRO A 271 -9.21 7.68 -23.32
C PRO A 271 -8.47 7.36 -24.61
N LEU A 272 -7.62 6.32 -24.61
CA LEU A 272 -6.72 5.96 -25.70
C LEU A 272 -6.87 4.51 -26.16
N ASP A 273 -8.04 3.88 -25.94
CA ASP A 273 -8.25 2.45 -26.21
C ASP A 273 -7.65 1.97 -27.54
N GLY A 274 -6.74 1.00 -27.46
CA GLY A 274 -6.03 0.40 -28.59
C GLY A 274 -4.86 1.22 -29.15
N GLN A 275 -4.58 2.41 -28.61
CA GLN A 275 -3.49 3.27 -29.06
C GLN A 275 -2.22 3.04 -28.25
N GLN A 276 -1.09 2.96 -28.94
CA GLN A 276 0.22 2.99 -28.31
C GLN A 276 0.48 4.40 -27.78
N PHE A 277 0.43 4.57 -26.46
CA PHE A 277 0.57 5.89 -25.83
C PHE A 277 2.01 6.22 -25.43
N GLY A 278 2.89 5.22 -25.41
CA GLY A 278 4.27 5.40 -24.99
C GLY A 278 5.09 4.12 -25.10
N SER A 279 6.22 4.12 -24.40
CA SER A 279 7.08 2.95 -24.28
C SER A 279 7.89 2.96 -22.99
N PHE A 280 8.23 1.79 -22.47
CA PHE A 280 9.16 1.65 -21.34
C PHE A 280 10.53 2.21 -21.74
N THR A 281 11.05 3.14 -20.96
CA THR A 281 12.39 3.73 -21.14
C THR A 281 13.34 3.35 -20.03
N GLU A 282 12.81 2.99 -18.86
CA GLU A 282 13.56 2.45 -17.73
C GLU A 282 12.80 1.27 -17.15
N THR A 283 13.52 0.26 -16.70
CA THR A 283 12.97 -0.94 -16.07
C THR A 283 13.97 -1.44 -15.03
N THR A 284 13.52 -1.58 -13.79
CA THR A 284 14.27 -2.23 -12.71
C THR A 284 13.40 -3.37 -12.17
N MET A 285 13.99 -4.55 -12.03
CA MET A 285 13.31 -5.75 -11.51
C MET A 285 14.04 -6.38 -10.32
N ASP A 286 15.36 -6.15 -10.20
CA ASP A 286 16.18 -6.58 -9.07
C ASP A 286 16.42 -5.41 -8.12
N GLY A 287 16.31 -5.67 -6.81
CA GLY A 287 16.37 -4.68 -5.74
C GLY A 287 15.10 -3.82 -5.64
N ALA A 288 14.44 -3.50 -6.75
CA ALA A 288 13.14 -2.83 -6.78
C ALA A 288 12.37 -3.25 -8.04
N ASP A 289 11.05 -3.14 -8.02
CA ASP A 289 10.21 -3.48 -9.17
C ASP A 289 9.44 -2.27 -9.67
N TYR A 290 10.07 -1.50 -10.56
CA TYR A 290 9.43 -0.35 -11.19
C TYR A 290 9.87 -0.16 -12.64
N GLY A 291 9.00 0.46 -13.42
CA GLY A 291 9.22 0.80 -14.81
C GLY A 291 8.73 2.22 -15.11
N ILE A 292 9.39 2.88 -16.06
CA ILE A 292 9.02 4.20 -16.52
C ILE A 292 8.55 4.11 -17.96
N VAL A 293 7.27 4.39 -18.16
CA VAL A 293 6.70 4.54 -19.49
C VAL A 293 6.77 6.02 -19.87
N THR A 294 7.66 6.33 -20.82
CA THR A 294 7.69 7.67 -21.43
C THR A 294 6.51 7.81 -22.38
N ILE A 295 5.71 8.86 -22.18
CA ILE A 295 4.50 9.12 -22.94
C ILE A 295 4.85 9.89 -24.21
N SER A 296 4.29 9.49 -25.34
CA SER A 296 4.44 10.21 -26.61
C SER A 296 3.89 11.63 -26.50
N ASP A 297 4.58 12.61 -27.09
CA ASP A 297 4.21 14.04 -26.99
C ASP A 297 2.75 14.33 -27.36
N GLU A 298 2.20 13.60 -28.34
CA GLU A 298 0.80 13.76 -28.78
C GLU A 298 -0.25 13.38 -27.72
N TYR A 299 0.14 12.62 -26.69
CA TYR A 299 -0.72 12.22 -25.58
C TYR A 299 -0.33 12.82 -24.23
N ALA A 300 0.75 13.63 -24.19
CA ALA A 300 1.33 14.11 -22.94
C ALA A 300 0.31 14.79 -22.02
N ASP A 301 -0.60 15.61 -22.57
CA ASP A 301 -1.63 16.33 -21.80
C ASP A 301 -2.61 15.39 -21.08
N LEU A 302 -2.87 14.21 -21.63
CA LEU A 302 -3.76 13.21 -21.01
C LEU A 302 -3.16 12.60 -19.74
N PHE A 303 -1.82 12.63 -19.62
CA PHE A 303 -1.05 12.07 -18.50
C PHE A 303 -0.55 13.15 -17.54
N ARG A 304 -1.00 14.41 -17.64
CA ARG A 304 -0.62 15.49 -16.69
C ARG A 304 -1.41 15.47 -15.39
N THR A 305 -2.41 14.61 -15.28
CA THR A 305 -3.25 14.50 -14.09
C THR A 305 -2.51 13.81 -12.95
N ALA A 306 -2.86 14.18 -11.72
CA ALA A 306 -2.48 13.49 -10.48
C ALA A 306 -3.52 12.42 -10.09
N GLY A 307 -4.44 12.07 -10.98
CA GLY A 307 -5.58 11.20 -10.69
C GLY A 307 -5.22 9.72 -10.53
N VAL A 308 -5.89 9.07 -9.58
CA VAL A 308 -6.01 7.61 -9.43
C VAL A 308 -7.49 7.24 -9.58
N ARG A 309 -7.77 6.26 -10.43
CA ARG A 309 -9.11 5.89 -10.90
C ARG A 309 -9.98 5.32 -9.79
N GLY A 310 -11.18 5.88 -9.63
CA GLY A 310 -12.19 5.50 -8.65
C GLY A 310 -13.62 5.95 -8.93
N GLY A 311 -14.05 6.07 -10.19
CA GLY A 311 -15.37 6.58 -10.60
C GLY A 311 -15.51 8.10 -10.52
N ASN A 312 -15.11 8.68 -9.39
CA ASN A 312 -14.48 10.01 -9.34
C ASN A 312 -12.98 9.82 -9.03
N ASP A 313 -12.15 10.80 -9.33
CA ASP A 313 -10.70 10.61 -9.27
C ASP A 313 -10.15 11.01 -7.90
N VAL A 314 -9.27 10.19 -7.31
CA VAL A 314 -8.44 10.63 -6.17
C VAL A 314 -7.27 11.40 -6.75
N HIS A 315 -7.12 12.65 -6.34
CA HIS A 315 -5.94 13.43 -6.71
C HIS A 315 -4.83 13.21 -5.70
N VAL A 316 -3.66 12.80 -6.20
CA VAL A 316 -2.46 12.66 -5.38
C VAL A 316 -1.99 14.04 -4.94
N THR A 317 -1.80 14.23 -3.63
CA THR A 317 -1.36 15.50 -3.02
C THR A 317 0.11 15.49 -2.61
N GLY A 318 0.75 14.33 -2.63
CA GLY A 318 2.13 14.13 -2.22
C GLY A 318 2.49 12.64 -2.14
N THR A 319 3.65 12.34 -1.57
CA THR A 319 4.10 10.98 -1.29
C THR A 319 4.02 10.67 0.20
N ALA A 320 4.02 9.38 0.53
CA ALA A 320 3.93 8.86 1.87
C ALA A 320 4.86 7.66 2.02
N ASP A 321 5.52 7.57 3.18
CA ASP A 321 6.27 6.37 3.54
C ASP A 321 5.31 5.30 4.07
N PRO A 322 5.50 4.02 3.71
CA PRO A 322 4.71 2.94 4.28
C PRO A 322 5.04 2.78 5.78
N VAL A 323 3.99 2.62 6.59
CA VAL A 323 4.11 2.38 8.04
C VAL A 323 3.25 1.18 8.39
N VAL A 324 3.80 0.21 9.12
CA VAL A 324 3.03 -0.98 9.56
C VAL A 324 1.73 -0.56 10.25
N GLY A 325 0.60 -1.16 9.86
CA GLY A 325 -0.75 -0.86 10.33
C GLY A 325 -1.43 0.36 9.68
N MET A 326 -0.72 1.12 8.83
CA MET A 326 -1.29 2.20 8.04
C MET A 326 -2.30 1.65 7.04
N PRO A 327 -3.53 2.20 6.96
CA PRO A 327 -4.49 1.77 5.95
C PRO A 327 -4.04 2.23 4.56
N VAL A 328 -4.17 1.36 3.58
CA VAL A 328 -3.76 1.57 2.19
C VAL A 328 -4.80 0.99 1.24
N CYS A 329 -4.92 1.59 0.05
CA CYS A 329 -5.78 1.09 -1.01
C CYS A 329 -5.03 1.08 -2.34
N LYS A 330 -5.22 0.02 -3.13
CA LYS A 330 -4.66 -0.17 -4.47
C LYS A 330 -5.75 0.02 -5.53
N SER A 331 -5.49 0.81 -6.57
CA SER A 331 -6.31 0.83 -7.81
C SER A 331 -5.62 0.06 -8.94
N GLY A 332 -6.33 -0.86 -9.59
CA GLY A 332 -5.80 -1.66 -10.71
C GLY A 332 -6.88 -2.16 -11.67
N LEU A 333 -6.44 -2.66 -12.83
CA LEU A 333 -7.25 -3.16 -13.95
C LEU A 333 -8.27 -4.21 -13.51
N THR A 334 -7.88 -5.13 -12.64
CA THR A 334 -8.63 -6.37 -12.42
C THR A 334 -9.56 -6.25 -11.23
N THR A 335 -9.07 -5.69 -10.13
CA THR A 335 -9.84 -5.60 -8.88
C THR A 335 -10.39 -4.20 -8.61
N GLY A 336 -10.00 -3.19 -9.38
CA GLY A 336 -10.31 -1.79 -9.07
C GLY A 336 -9.67 -1.39 -7.74
N PHE A 337 -10.44 -0.67 -6.91
CA PHE A 337 -10.02 -0.38 -5.54
C PHE A 337 -10.22 -1.61 -4.62
N THR A 338 -9.10 -2.05 -4.03
CA THR A 338 -9.03 -2.98 -2.90
C THR A 338 -8.18 -2.35 -1.80
N CYS A 339 -8.60 -2.52 -0.56
CA CYS A 339 -7.99 -1.88 0.61
C CYS A 339 -7.53 -2.90 1.66
N GLY A 340 -6.63 -2.46 2.51
CA GLY A 340 -5.95 -3.27 3.53
C GLY A 340 -5.09 -2.39 4.42
N VAL A 341 -4.21 -2.99 5.21
CA VAL A 341 -3.19 -2.31 6.00
C VAL A 341 -1.80 -2.79 5.59
N VAL A 342 -0.81 -1.92 5.76
CA VAL A 342 0.61 -2.33 5.62
C VAL A 342 0.93 -3.36 6.71
N THR A 343 1.42 -4.53 6.33
CA THR A 343 1.76 -5.62 7.25
C THR A 343 3.23 -5.62 7.63
N SER A 344 4.12 -5.28 6.69
CA SER A 344 5.56 -5.19 6.90
C SER A 344 6.18 -4.11 6.01
N THR A 345 7.34 -3.61 6.42
CA THR A 345 8.17 -2.64 5.68
C THR A 345 9.63 -3.09 5.70
N ASN A 346 10.47 -2.53 4.83
CA ASN A 346 11.90 -2.89 4.72
C ASN A 346 12.12 -4.39 4.49
N LEU A 347 11.25 -5.01 3.71
CA LEU A 347 11.28 -6.44 3.42
C LEU A 347 12.30 -6.74 2.31
N ARG A 348 13.14 -7.77 2.54
CA ARG A 348 13.89 -8.43 1.47
C ARG A 348 13.21 -9.76 1.14
N ILE A 349 12.68 -9.87 -0.07
CA ILE A 349 11.91 -11.05 -0.50
C ILE A 349 12.23 -11.47 -1.93
N ASP A 350 12.30 -12.79 -2.13
CA ASP A 350 12.41 -13.39 -3.45
C ASP A 350 11.01 -13.60 -4.06
N VAL A 351 10.77 -13.02 -5.24
CA VAL A 351 9.52 -13.07 -5.99
C VAL A 351 9.83 -13.69 -7.36
N GLY A 352 9.57 -14.99 -7.54
CA GLY A 352 10.01 -15.69 -8.73
C GLY A 352 11.54 -15.72 -8.84
N SER A 353 12.12 -15.15 -9.91
CA SER A 353 13.57 -15.10 -10.16
C SER A 353 14.26 -13.82 -9.67
N ARG A 354 13.50 -12.86 -9.13
CA ARG A 354 13.98 -11.53 -8.71
C ARG A 354 13.92 -11.39 -7.19
N THR A 355 14.78 -10.54 -6.65
CA THR A 355 14.76 -10.16 -5.23
C THR A 355 14.33 -8.70 -5.11
N LEU A 356 13.31 -8.43 -4.30
CA LEU A 356 12.92 -7.07 -3.94
C LEU A 356 13.61 -6.70 -2.63
N ASP A 357 14.20 -5.50 -2.62
CA ASP A 357 14.76 -4.85 -1.44
C ASP A 357 13.87 -3.70 -1.02
N ASN A 358 13.82 -3.45 0.29
CA ASN A 358 12.99 -2.41 0.90
C ASN A 358 11.51 -2.44 0.48
N ALA A 359 11.00 -3.61 0.11
CA ALA A 359 9.59 -3.75 -0.22
C ALA A 359 8.72 -3.53 1.03
N PHE A 360 7.47 -3.15 0.81
CA PHE A 360 6.44 -3.24 1.84
C PHE A 360 5.37 -4.25 1.41
N THR A 361 4.72 -4.84 2.40
CA THR A 361 3.58 -5.74 2.20
C THR A 361 2.33 -5.13 2.78
N SER A 362 1.19 -5.56 2.24
CA SER A 362 -0.12 -5.23 2.79
C SER A 362 -1.04 -6.43 2.64
N ASP A 363 -2.09 -6.49 3.46
CA ASP A 363 -3.11 -7.54 3.35
C ASP A 363 -4.17 -7.26 2.24
N ILE A 364 -3.81 -6.41 1.27
CA ILE A 364 -4.66 -6.08 0.12
C ILE A 364 -4.75 -7.29 -0.81
N CYS A 365 -5.96 -7.67 -1.21
CA CYS A 365 -6.13 -8.57 -2.35
C CYS A 365 -5.76 -7.87 -3.66
N ALA A 366 -4.85 -8.48 -4.42
CA ALA A 366 -4.50 -8.08 -5.78
C ALA A 366 -4.42 -9.31 -6.70
N LEU A 367 -4.95 -9.19 -7.91
CA LEU A 367 -5.02 -10.27 -8.89
C LEU A 367 -4.19 -9.94 -10.14
N GLN A 368 -3.98 -10.91 -11.02
CA GLN A 368 -3.26 -10.70 -12.27
C GLN A 368 -3.81 -9.48 -13.05
N GLY A 369 -2.93 -8.59 -13.51
CA GLY A 369 -3.29 -7.34 -14.18
C GLY A 369 -3.31 -6.11 -13.27
N ASP A 370 -3.41 -6.29 -11.95
CA ASP A 370 -3.27 -5.18 -10.99
C ASP A 370 -1.81 -4.72 -10.81
N SER A 371 -0.85 -5.51 -11.31
CA SER A 371 0.57 -5.16 -11.42
C SER A 371 0.80 -3.75 -11.94
N GLY A 372 1.64 -3.00 -11.24
CA GLY A 372 1.93 -1.60 -11.53
C GLY A 372 0.90 -0.60 -11.01
N GLY A 373 -0.25 -1.07 -10.52
CA GLY A 373 -1.32 -0.23 -10.00
C GLY A 373 -0.89 0.65 -8.82
N ALA A 374 -1.49 1.83 -8.73
CA ALA A 374 -1.21 2.82 -7.70
C ALA A 374 -1.71 2.36 -6.32
N ILE A 375 -0.84 2.44 -5.31
CA ILE A 375 -1.17 2.24 -3.90
C ILE A 375 -1.12 3.59 -3.19
N ILE A 376 -2.23 3.96 -2.55
CA ILE A 376 -2.41 5.24 -1.87
C ILE A 376 -2.80 5.05 -0.40
N SER A 377 -2.50 6.05 0.42
CA SER A 377 -3.04 6.22 1.77
C SER A 377 -3.55 7.66 1.90
N GLY A 378 -4.84 7.81 2.21
CA GLY A 378 -5.53 9.08 2.11
C GLY A 378 -5.49 9.60 0.66
N THR A 379 -4.75 10.68 0.44
CA THR A 379 -4.50 11.26 -0.89
C THR A 379 -3.02 11.23 -1.29
N ARG A 380 -2.17 10.48 -0.57
CA ARG A 380 -0.73 10.41 -0.85
C ARG A 380 -0.37 9.10 -1.53
N ALA A 381 0.57 9.16 -2.48
CA ALA A 381 1.14 7.99 -3.12
C ALA A 381 2.05 7.24 -2.14
N VAL A 382 1.87 5.93 -2.00
CA VAL A 382 2.67 5.06 -1.12
C VAL A 382 3.59 4.16 -1.92
N GLY A 383 3.11 3.58 -3.02
CA GLY A 383 3.90 2.66 -3.83
C GLY A 383 3.17 2.11 -5.05
N VAL A 384 3.87 1.27 -5.80
CA VAL A 384 3.30 0.55 -6.96
C VAL A 384 3.21 -0.94 -6.65
N SER A 385 2.09 -1.55 -7.05
CA SER A 385 1.82 -2.99 -6.91
C SER A 385 2.84 -3.82 -7.68
N SER A 386 3.50 -4.76 -7.03
CA SER A 386 4.55 -5.59 -7.63
C SER A 386 4.12 -7.05 -7.78
N ALA A 387 3.76 -7.71 -6.69
CA ALA A 387 3.39 -9.14 -6.70
C ALA A 387 2.31 -9.43 -5.68
N SER A 388 1.67 -10.59 -5.81
CA SER A 388 0.61 -11.04 -4.92
C SER A 388 0.70 -12.54 -4.74
N ASP A 389 0.51 -13.01 -3.51
CA ASP A 389 0.36 -14.45 -3.20
C ASP A 389 -1.01 -15.00 -3.61
N VAL A 390 -1.93 -14.16 -4.10
CA VAL A 390 -3.24 -14.59 -4.61
C VAL A 390 -3.46 -14.18 -6.06
N GLY A 391 -2.38 -13.86 -6.78
CA GLY A 391 -2.44 -13.38 -8.17
C GLY A 391 -3.18 -14.31 -9.15
N ASP A 392 -3.12 -15.61 -8.90
CA ASP A 392 -3.68 -16.67 -9.76
C ASP A 392 -5.16 -16.97 -9.51
N PHE A 393 -5.76 -16.33 -8.52
CA PHE A 393 -7.18 -16.49 -8.24
C PHE A 393 -8.05 -15.72 -9.24
N THR A 394 -9.22 -16.28 -9.54
CA THR A 394 -10.20 -15.65 -10.44
C THR A 394 -10.96 -14.51 -9.78
N SER A 395 -10.99 -14.45 -8.45
CA SER A 395 -11.65 -13.39 -7.69
C SER A 395 -11.05 -13.23 -6.29
N CYS A 396 -11.12 -12.02 -5.73
CA CYS A 396 -10.72 -11.77 -4.35
C CYS A 396 -11.59 -12.52 -3.34
N ALA A 397 -12.86 -12.79 -3.66
CA ALA A 397 -13.72 -13.57 -2.80
C ALA A 397 -13.25 -15.03 -2.69
N ASP A 398 -12.73 -15.60 -3.79
CA ASP A 398 -12.14 -16.94 -3.77
C ASP A 398 -10.80 -16.94 -3.05
N ALA A 399 -9.95 -15.95 -3.31
CA ALA A 399 -8.67 -15.78 -2.63
C ALA A 399 -8.85 -15.74 -1.10
N VAL A 400 -9.67 -14.80 -0.60
CA VAL A 400 -9.93 -14.65 0.85
C VAL A 400 -10.55 -15.91 1.45
N ARG A 401 -11.42 -16.61 0.70
CA ARG A 401 -12.05 -17.85 1.19
C ARG A 401 -11.04 -18.99 1.34
N GLU A 402 -10.14 -19.16 0.38
CA GLU A 402 -9.13 -20.22 0.43
C GLU A 402 -8.02 -19.88 1.44
N THR A 403 -7.44 -18.67 1.41
CA THR A 403 -6.41 -18.27 2.39
C THR A 403 -6.98 -18.27 3.82
N GLY A 404 -8.22 -17.80 3.98
CA GLY A 404 -8.89 -17.77 5.27
C GLY A 404 -9.16 -19.16 5.86
N PHE A 405 -9.27 -20.21 5.04
CA PHE A 405 -9.36 -21.58 5.52
C PHE A 405 -8.08 -22.02 6.25
N PHE A 406 -6.94 -21.48 5.85
CA PHE A 406 -5.63 -21.70 6.46
C PHE A 406 -5.28 -20.65 7.54
N GLY A 407 -6.19 -19.70 7.80
CA GLY A 407 -5.96 -18.61 8.75
C GLY A 407 -5.05 -17.51 8.21
N GLU A 408 -4.88 -17.45 6.88
CA GLU A 408 -4.05 -16.48 6.19
C GLU A 408 -4.90 -15.41 5.48
N SER A 409 -4.30 -14.26 5.22
CA SER A 409 -4.91 -13.17 4.44
C SER A 409 -4.05 -12.92 3.20
N PRO A 410 -4.66 -12.55 2.06
CA PRO A 410 -3.91 -12.15 0.86
C PRO A 410 -2.77 -11.20 1.19
N GLN A 411 -1.62 -11.35 0.55
CA GLN A 411 -0.48 -10.45 0.67
C GLN A 411 -0.16 -9.83 -0.68
N LEU A 412 -0.22 -8.50 -0.73
CA LEU A 412 0.29 -7.69 -1.82
C LEU A 412 1.68 -7.15 -1.45
N TYR A 413 2.66 -7.44 -2.31
CA TYR A 413 4.02 -6.90 -2.27
C TYR A 413 4.12 -5.67 -3.17
N ALA A 414 4.80 -4.64 -2.69
CA ALA A 414 4.88 -3.38 -3.40
C ALA A 414 6.23 -2.68 -3.21
N THR A 415 6.60 -1.88 -4.22
CA THR A 415 7.79 -1.02 -4.16
C THR A 415 7.39 0.37 -3.65
N PRO A 416 8.03 0.90 -2.59
CA PRO A 416 7.75 2.25 -2.09
C PRO A 416 7.99 3.33 -3.15
N ILE A 417 7.08 4.31 -3.23
CA ILE A 417 7.19 5.36 -4.25
C ILE A 417 8.38 6.29 -3.99
N ASN A 418 8.72 6.55 -2.73
CA ASN A 418 9.85 7.39 -2.37
C ASN A 418 11.18 6.73 -2.76
N ASP A 419 11.29 5.41 -2.68
CA ASP A 419 12.46 4.65 -3.13
C ASP A 419 12.61 4.70 -4.65
N ILE A 420 11.50 4.61 -5.40
CA ILE A 420 11.50 4.76 -6.86
C ILE A 420 11.99 6.15 -7.26
N LEU A 421 11.43 7.20 -6.64
CA LEU A 421 11.80 8.60 -6.94
C LEU A 421 13.25 8.90 -6.56
N ALA A 422 13.77 8.32 -5.48
CA ALA A 422 15.17 8.46 -5.09
C ALA A 422 16.13 7.88 -6.14
N ASN A 423 15.72 6.82 -6.85
CA ASN A 423 16.49 6.20 -7.93
C ASN A 423 16.31 6.89 -9.30
N LEU A 424 15.37 7.84 -9.43
CA LEU A 424 15.03 8.52 -10.68
C LEU A 424 15.24 10.04 -10.57
N PRO A 425 16.49 10.51 -10.52
CA PRO A 425 16.76 11.94 -10.41
C PRO A 425 16.15 12.71 -11.59
N GLY A 426 15.25 13.65 -11.28
CA GLY A 426 14.58 14.49 -12.28
C GLY A 426 13.17 14.03 -12.67
N VAL A 427 12.70 12.88 -12.17
CA VAL A 427 11.28 12.51 -12.22
C VAL A 427 10.57 13.04 -10.97
N GLN A 428 9.41 13.67 -11.17
CA GLN A 428 8.53 14.14 -10.10
C GLN A 428 7.12 13.61 -10.34
N LEU A 429 6.41 13.22 -9.29
CA LEU A 429 4.99 12.90 -9.40
C LEU A 429 4.19 14.15 -9.74
N ASN A 430 3.15 13.97 -10.54
CA ASN A 430 2.13 14.99 -10.67
C ASN A 430 1.30 14.98 -9.38
N VAL A 431 1.16 16.16 -8.76
CA VAL A 431 0.37 16.36 -7.54
C VAL A 431 -0.56 17.56 -7.73
N SER A 432 -1.72 17.56 -7.06
CA SER A 432 -2.71 18.65 -7.18
C SER A 432 -3.55 18.88 -5.95
#